data_AF-X5H4E8-F1
#
_entry.id   AF-X5H4E8-F1
#
_cell.length_a   1.000
_cell.length_b   1.000
_cell.length_c   1.000
_cell.angle_alpha   90.00
_cell.angle_beta   90.00
_cell.angle_gamma   90.00
#
_symmetry.space_group_name_H-M   'P 1'
#
loop_
_entity.id
_entity.type
_entity.pdbx_description
1 polymer ?
#
loop_
_entity_poly.entity_id
_entity_poly.type
_entity_poly.pdbx_seq_one_letter_code
_entity_poly.pdbx_strand_id
1 'polypeptide(L)'
;MSEIMASTLNKVMNEVNTYNHSKSTSSSLSKEEALEILGLEKNATQEQINAAYHKLMKSIHPDKGGSPYLAQKLNAARDTLLD
;
A
#
# COMPACT_ATOMS: atom_id res chain seq x y z
N MET A 1 4.38 -28.40 -37.03
CA MET A 1 4.73 -28.57 -35.59
C MET A 1 5.76 -27.49 -35.29
N SER A 2 5.52 -26.43 -34.52
CA SER A 2 4.84 -26.36 -33.24
C SER A 2 4.52 -24.89 -32.89
N GLU A 3 3.53 -24.27 -33.53
CA GLU A 3 3.07 -22.90 -33.15
C GLU A 3 2.12 -22.89 -31.95
N ILE A 4 1.64 -24.06 -31.51
CA ILE A 4 0.69 -24.20 -30.40
C ILE A 4 1.38 -24.21 -29.02
N MET A 5 2.73 -24.26 -28.97
CA MET A 5 3.48 -24.29 -27.70
C MET A 5 3.86 -22.88 -27.19
N ALA A 6 3.98 -21.88 -28.06
CA ALA A 6 4.40 -20.53 -27.67
C ALA A 6 3.25 -19.68 -27.09
N SER A 7 2.00 -19.96 -27.47
CA SER A 7 0.82 -19.20 -27.07
C SER A 7 0.35 -19.52 -25.64
N THR A 8 0.56 -20.74 -25.16
CA THR A 8 0.23 -21.14 -23.79
C THR A 8 1.18 -20.52 -22.76
N LEU A 9 2.45 -20.31 -23.12
CA LEU A 9 3.44 -19.66 -22.25
C LEU A 9 3.15 -18.16 -22.04
N ASN A 10 2.74 -17.44 -23.09
CA ASN A 10 2.37 -16.02 -22.95
C ASN A 10 1.07 -15.83 -22.16
N LYS A 11 0.14 -16.78 -22.20
CA LYS A 11 -1.15 -16.69 -21.47
C LYS A 11 -0.97 -16.90 -19.96
N VAL A 12 -0.16 -17.89 -19.58
CA VAL A 12 0.18 -18.15 -18.18
C VAL A 12 0.99 -16.99 -17.60
N MET A 13 1.97 -16.43 -18.32
CA MET A 13 2.74 -15.29 -17.81
C MET A 13 1.92 -14.00 -17.66
N ASN A 14 0.85 -13.81 -18.46
CA ASN A 14 -0.02 -12.64 -18.35
C ASN A 14 -1.00 -12.72 -17.16
N GLU A 15 -1.46 -13.92 -16.79
CA GLU A 15 -2.31 -14.12 -15.61
C GLU A 15 -1.55 -13.84 -14.30
N VAL A 16 -0.28 -14.24 -14.19
CA VAL A 16 0.53 -13.95 -12.97
C VAL A 16 0.76 -12.44 -12.80
N ASN A 17 0.80 -11.68 -13.89
CA ASN A 17 0.99 -10.23 -13.85
C ASN A 17 -0.27 -9.47 -13.38
N THR A 18 -1.45 -10.09 -13.46
CA THR A 18 -2.72 -9.49 -12.99
C THR A 18 -2.99 -9.63 -11.49
N TYR A 19 -2.17 -10.38 -10.74
CA TYR A 19 -2.30 -10.49 -9.28
C TYR A 19 -1.46 -9.45 -8.51
N ASN A 20 -0.62 -8.67 -9.19
CA ASN A 20 0.27 -7.69 -8.56
C ASN A 20 0.22 -6.30 -9.22
N HIS A 21 -0.72 -6.08 -10.15
CA HIS A 21 -0.86 -4.83 -10.91
C HIS A 21 -2.24 -4.17 -10.75
N SER A 22 -2.76 -4.15 -9.52
CA SER A 22 -3.51 -2.98 -9.05
C SER A 22 -2.57 -2.04 -8.31
N LYS A 23 -1.40 -1.80 -8.90
CA LYS A 23 -0.55 -0.66 -8.55
C LYS A 23 -1.15 0.52 -9.28
N SER A 24 -2.22 1.05 -8.70
CA SER A 24 -2.93 2.23 -9.17
C SER A 24 -1.91 3.33 -9.40
N THR A 25 -1.77 3.71 -10.65
CA THR A 25 -1.05 4.89 -11.14
C THR A 25 -1.81 6.17 -10.79
N SER A 26 -2.36 6.25 -9.58
CA SER A 26 -2.88 7.47 -9.00
C SER A 26 -1.75 8.11 -8.20
N SER A 27 -1.29 9.28 -8.64
CA SER A 27 -0.35 10.13 -7.90
C SER A 27 -0.88 10.62 -6.53
N SER A 28 -2.03 10.11 -6.10
CA SER A 28 -2.66 10.31 -4.80
C SER A 28 -2.85 8.95 -4.15
N LEU A 29 -2.41 8.86 -2.90
CA LEU A 29 -2.54 7.68 -2.05
C LEU A 29 -4.03 7.33 -1.90
N SER A 30 -4.44 6.13 -2.31
CA SER A 30 -5.84 5.68 -2.23
C SER A 30 -6.24 5.42 -0.78
N LYS A 31 -7.54 5.51 -0.42
CA LYS A 31 -8.01 5.22 0.95
C LYS A 31 -7.65 3.79 1.37
N GLU A 32 -7.71 2.84 0.44
CA GLU A 32 -7.32 1.44 0.67
C GLU A 32 -5.83 1.32 0.97
N GLU A 33 -4.98 1.94 0.15
CA GLU A 33 -3.52 1.94 0.37
C GLU A 33 -3.14 2.62 1.69
N ALA A 34 -3.86 3.69 2.06
CA ALA A 34 -3.66 4.39 3.32
C ALA A 34 -3.98 3.51 4.54
N LEU A 35 -5.06 2.73 4.47
CA LEU A 35 -5.43 1.75 5.49
C LEU A 35 -4.37 0.64 5.60
N GLU A 36 -3.88 0.13 4.47
CA GLU A 36 -2.80 -0.87 4.46
C GLU A 36 -1.50 -0.34 5.07
N ILE A 37 -1.13 0.92 4.78
CA ILE A 37 0.05 1.57 5.36
C ILE A 37 -0.06 1.69 6.88
N LEU A 38 -1.26 1.98 7.40
CA LEU A 38 -1.52 2.06 8.83
C LEU A 38 -1.78 0.69 9.48
N GLY A 39 -1.90 -0.38 8.68
CA GLY A 39 -2.24 -1.72 9.15
C GLY A 39 -3.65 -1.81 9.72
N LEU A 40 -4.58 -1.05 9.15
CA LEU A 40 -5.98 -0.96 9.58
C LEU A 40 -6.91 -1.60 8.58
N GLU A 41 -8.07 -2.05 9.05
CA GLU A 41 -9.13 -2.55 8.18
C GLU A 41 -9.98 -1.41 7.61
N LYS A 42 -10.67 -1.68 6.50
CA LYS A 42 -11.59 -0.75 5.82
C LYS A 42 -12.71 -0.15 6.67
N ASN A 43 -13.00 -0.74 7.82
CA ASN A 43 -14.01 -0.26 8.77
C ASN A 43 -13.40 0.48 9.97
N ALA A 44 -12.12 0.85 9.92
CA ALA A 44 -11.46 1.53 11.01
C ALA A 44 -12.07 2.91 11.26
N THR A 45 -12.27 3.25 12.54
CA THR A 45 -12.73 4.57 12.94
C THR A 45 -11.60 5.60 12.90
N GLN A 46 -11.95 6.88 12.86
CA GLN A 46 -10.99 7.99 12.94
C GLN A 46 -10.09 7.90 14.18
N GLU A 47 -10.62 7.42 15.30
CA GLU A 47 -9.85 7.19 16.53
C GLU A 47 -8.81 6.07 16.34
N GLN A 48 -9.18 4.98 15.67
CA GLN A 48 -8.26 3.88 15.35
C GLN A 48 -7.16 4.33 14.39
N ILE A 49 -7.49 5.16 13.39
CA ILE A 49 -6.54 5.79 12.46
C ILE A 49 -5.49 6.60 13.23
N ASN A 50 -5.92 7.50 14.11
CA ASN A 50 -5.02 8.32 14.91
C ASN A 50 -4.18 7.50 15.90
N ALA A 51 -4.78 6.47 16.52
CA ALA A 51 -4.07 5.58 17.44
C ALA A 51 -2.97 4.77 16.73
N ALA A 52 -3.26 4.20 15.56
CA ALA A 52 -2.31 3.46 14.75
C ALA A 52 -1.18 4.37 14.26
N TYR A 53 -1.53 5.55 13.74
CA TYR A 53 -0.57 6.57 13.31
C TYR A 53 0.41 6.95 14.42
N HIS A 54 -0.08 7.26 15.63
CA HIS A 54 0.81 7.60 16.76
C HIS A 54 1.71 6.45 17.19
N LYS A 55 1.20 5.21 17.16
CA LYS A 55 1.98 4.01 17.48
C LYS A 55 3.10 3.78 16.47
N LEU A 56 2.79 3.90 15.18
CA LEU A 56 3.75 3.73 14.08
C LEU A 56 4.78 4.85 14.06
N MET A 57 4.36 6.11 14.23
CA MET A 57 5.25 7.27 14.25
C MET A 57 6.25 7.22 15.42
N LYS A 58 5.81 6.78 16.61
CA LYS A 58 6.71 6.55 17.76
C LYS A 58 7.75 5.46 17.49
N SER A 59 7.42 4.48 16.66
CA SER A 59 8.30 3.37 16.30
C SER A 59 9.26 3.74 15.17
N ILE A 60 8.84 4.66 14.29
CA ILE A 60 9.57 5.12 13.09
C ILE A 60 10.33 6.44 13.36
N HIS A 61 10.36 6.92 14.61
CA HIS A 61 11.04 8.18 14.92
C HIS A 61 12.52 8.14 14.50
N PRO A 62 13.02 9.14 13.75
CA PRO A 62 14.39 9.15 13.22
C PRO A 62 15.46 9.09 14.31
N ASP A 63 15.17 9.59 15.51
CA ASP A 63 16.07 9.48 16.67
C ASP A 63 16.34 8.03 17.11
N LYS A 64 15.50 7.08 16.68
CA LYS A 64 15.68 5.64 16.94
C LYS A 64 16.11 4.86 15.68
N GLY A 65 16.55 5.56 14.64
CA GLY A 65 16.95 4.96 13.37
C GLY A 65 15.79 4.75 12.38
N GLY A 66 14.68 5.44 12.58
CA GLY A 66 13.56 5.38 11.63
C GLY A 66 13.77 6.22 10.37
N SER A 67 13.03 5.89 9.31
CA SER A 67 13.20 6.50 8.00
C SER A 67 12.26 7.71 7.81
N PRO A 68 12.77 8.91 7.47
CA PRO A 68 11.95 10.07 7.13
C PRO A 68 10.94 9.81 6.01
N TYR A 69 11.28 8.89 5.10
CA TYR A 69 10.38 8.45 4.03
C TYR A 69 9.16 7.70 4.56
N LEU A 70 9.35 6.82 5.56
CA LEU A 70 8.24 6.11 6.20
C LEU A 70 7.34 7.06 6.99
N ALA A 71 7.93 8.04 7.68
CA ALA A 71 7.15 9.07 8.36
C ALA A 71 6.27 9.89 7.40
N GLN A 72 6.82 10.28 6.24
CA GLN A 72 6.03 10.95 5.19
C GLN A 72 4.90 10.06 4.67
N LYS A 73 5.15 8.77 4.48
CA LYS A 73 4.14 7.82 4.02
C LYS A 73 2.99 7.64 5.03
N LEU A 74 3.30 7.64 6.33
CA LEU A 74 2.28 7.62 7.39
C LEU A 74 1.45 8.91 7.44
N ASN A 75 2.09 10.06 7.24
CA ASN A 75 1.39 11.35 7.19
C ASN A 75 0.41 11.37 6.01
N ALA A 76 0.88 11.01 4.82
CA ALA A 76 0.04 10.95 3.62
C ALA A 76 -1.13 9.96 3.79
N ALA A 77 -0.90 8.80 4.41
CA ALA A 77 -1.96 7.83 4.68
C ALA A 77 -3.02 8.39 5.64
N ARG A 78 -2.60 9.03 6.75
CA ARG A 78 -3.53 9.66 7.68
C ARG A 78 -4.34 10.75 6.96
N ASP A 79 -3.66 11.63 6.24
CA ASP A 79 -4.31 12.77 5.58
C ASP A 79 -5.34 12.27 4.54
N THR A 80 -5.02 11.26 3.72
CA THR A 80 -5.97 10.61 2.80
C THR A 80 -7.23 10.04 3.48
N LEU A 81 -7.11 9.55 4.72
CA LEU A 81 -8.25 8.96 5.44
C LEU A 81 -9.07 9.97 6.22
N LEU A 82 -8.49 11.13 6.53
CA LEU A 82 -9.15 12.20 7.28
C LEU A 82 -9.66 13.34 6.37
N ASP A 83 -9.35 13.30 5.07
CA ASP A 83 -9.86 14.18 4.01
C ASP A 83 -11.23 13.72 3.44
#